data_AF-A0A6B3HX76-F1
#
_entry.id   AF-A0A6B3HX76-F1
#
_cell.length_a   1.000
_cell.length_b   1.000
_cell.length_c   1.000
_cell.angle_alpha   90.00
_cell.angle_beta   90.00
_cell.angle_gamma   90.00
#
_symmetry.space_group_name_H-M   'P 1'
#
loop_
_entity.id
_entity.type
_entity.pdbx_description
1 polymer ?
#
loop_
_entity_poly.entity_id
_entity_poly.type
_entity_poly.pdbx_seq_one_letter_code
_entity_poly.pdbx_strand_id
1 'polypeptide(L)'
;MSKAERTGSRTPAPPIADSHEVIRVHGARENNLKDVDIEIPKRRLTVFTGVSGSGKSSLVFNTIAAESQRLINETYSAFVQGFMPTQARPEVDVLEGLTTAIIVDQQRLGADPRSTVGTATDANA
;
A
#
# COMPACT_ATOMS: atom_id res chain seq x y z
N MET A 1 38.26 -44.15 -10.35
CA MET A 1 37.59 -42.89 -10.72
C MET A 1 36.14 -42.99 -10.24
N SER A 2 35.83 -42.43 -9.07
CA SER A 2 34.48 -42.47 -8.49
C SER A 2 33.65 -41.29 -9.02
N LYS A 3 32.48 -41.60 -9.56
CA LYS A 3 31.57 -40.64 -10.20
C LYS A 3 30.76 -39.97 -9.10
N ALA A 4 30.94 -38.66 -8.91
CA ALA A 4 30.15 -37.89 -7.95
C ALA A 4 28.67 -37.93 -8.33
N GLU A 5 27.83 -38.44 -7.42
CA GLU A 5 26.38 -38.35 -7.53
C GLU A 5 25.96 -36.88 -7.54
N ARG A 6 25.23 -36.47 -8.58
CA ARG A 6 24.56 -35.17 -8.61
C ARG A 6 23.45 -35.20 -7.56
N THR A 7 23.68 -34.52 -6.44
CA THR A 7 22.64 -34.19 -5.47
C THR A 7 21.49 -33.49 -6.19
N GLY A 8 20.32 -34.14 -6.24
CA GLY A 8 19.14 -33.62 -6.92
C GLY A 8 18.76 -32.23 -6.39
N SER A 9 18.52 -31.29 -7.29
CA SER A 9 18.03 -29.96 -6.94
C SER A 9 16.62 -30.09 -6.37
N ARG A 10 16.47 -30.01 -5.04
CA ARG A 10 15.16 -29.79 -4.43
C ARG A 10 14.65 -28.44 -4.87
N THR A 11 13.60 -28.42 -5.71
CA THR A 11 12.82 -27.20 -5.93
C THR A 11 12.34 -26.71 -4.56
N PRO A 12 12.68 -25.48 -4.15
CA PRO A 12 12.21 -24.95 -2.88
C PRO A 12 10.68 -24.85 -2.93
N ALA A 13 10.03 -25.18 -1.81
CA ALA A 13 8.58 -24.98 -1.68
C ALA A 13 8.25 -23.50 -1.94
N PRO A 14 7.09 -23.19 -2.56
CA PRO A 14 6.69 -21.81 -2.77
C PRO A 14 6.67 -21.07 -1.43
N PRO A 15 7.14 -19.81 -1.38
CA PRO A 15 7.12 -19.03 -0.16
C PRO A 15 5.70 -18.94 0.41
N ILE A 16 5.56 -19.07 1.72
CA ILE A 16 4.27 -19.01 2.44
C ILE A 16 3.45 -17.76 2.07
N ALA A 17 4.09 -16.66 1.72
CA ALA A 17 3.38 -15.46 1.30
C ALA A 17 2.56 -15.65 0.01
N ASP A 18 2.93 -16.58 -0.88
CA ASP A 18 2.21 -16.83 -2.14
C ASP A 18 0.94 -17.67 -1.93
N SER A 19 0.74 -18.21 -0.73
CA SER A 19 -0.54 -18.83 -0.34
C SER A 19 -1.55 -17.81 0.21
N HIS A 20 -1.18 -16.54 0.32
CA HIS A 20 -2.07 -15.49 0.81
C HIS A 20 -2.79 -14.78 -0.33
N GLU A 21 -3.89 -14.10 0.00
CA GLU A 21 -4.62 -13.27 -0.95
C GLU A 21 -3.77 -12.13 -1.52
N VAL A 22 -4.26 -11.55 -2.61
CA VAL A 22 -3.67 -10.38 -3.27
C VAL A 22 -4.57 -9.16 -3.09
N ILE A 23 -4.00 -7.97 -3.29
CA ILE A 23 -4.75 -6.75 -3.58
C ILE A 23 -4.87 -6.68 -5.10
N ARG A 24 -6.09 -6.63 -5.64
CA ARG A 24 -6.33 -6.52 -7.09
C ARG A 24 -6.71 -5.10 -7.43
N VAL A 25 -6.01 -4.53 -8.41
CA VAL A 25 -6.32 -3.24 -9.01
C VAL A 25 -6.60 -3.51 -10.48
N HIS A 26 -7.78 -3.13 -10.97
CA HIS A 26 -8.10 -3.18 -12.39
C HIS A 26 -8.61 -1.84 -12.91
N GLY A 27 -8.11 -1.45 -14.08
CA GLY A 27 -8.51 -0.23 -14.77
C GLY A 27 -8.14 1.04 -14.00
N ALA A 28 -6.98 1.09 -13.33
CA ALA A 28 -6.57 2.32 -12.65
C ALA A 28 -6.18 3.41 -13.66
N ARG A 29 -6.82 4.59 -13.55
CA ARG A 29 -6.70 5.74 -14.47
C ARG A 29 -6.38 7.07 -13.77
N GLU A 30 -6.18 7.02 -12.47
CA GLU A 30 -5.87 8.18 -11.65
C GLU A 30 -4.66 8.97 -12.19
N ASN A 31 -4.84 10.27 -12.42
CA ASN A 31 -3.87 11.19 -13.04
C ASN A 31 -3.41 10.76 -14.44
N ASN A 32 -2.25 10.12 -14.55
CA ASN A 32 -1.62 9.73 -15.82
C ASN A 32 -1.50 8.21 -15.99
N LEU A 33 -2.16 7.44 -15.12
CA LEU A 33 -2.29 5.99 -15.28
C LEU A 33 -3.11 5.69 -16.54
N LYS A 34 -2.71 4.65 -17.26
CA LYS A 34 -3.30 4.27 -18.54
C LYS A 34 -3.96 2.91 -18.42
N ASP A 35 -5.08 2.86 -17.70
CA ASP A 35 -5.88 1.65 -17.52
C ASP A 35 -5.05 0.49 -16.96
N VAL A 36 -4.42 0.73 -15.80
CA VAL A 36 -3.43 -0.19 -15.23
C VAL A 36 -4.11 -1.29 -14.44
N ASP A 37 -3.80 -2.53 -14.79
CA ASP A 37 -4.14 -3.74 -14.06
C ASP A 37 -2.92 -4.30 -13.32
N ILE A 38 -3.06 -4.58 -12.02
CA ILE A 38 -2.00 -5.20 -11.22
C ILE A 38 -2.55 -5.99 -10.03
N GLU A 39 -1.90 -7.12 -9.72
CA GLU A 39 -2.09 -7.85 -8.47
C GLU A 39 -0.87 -7.67 -7.56
N ILE A 40 -1.11 -7.30 -6.30
CA ILE A 40 -0.07 -7.09 -5.29
C ILE A 40 -0.20 -8.18 -4.22
N PRO A 41 0.80 -9.06 -4.05
CA PRO A 41 0.73 -10.13 -3.05
C PRO A 41 0.75 -9.55 -1.64
N LYS A 42 -0.21 -9.94 -0.79
CA LYS A 42 -0.18 -9.57 0.62
C LYS A 42 0.98 -10.28 1.32
N ARG A 43 1.47 -9.67 2.41
CA ARG A 43 2.55 -10.23 3.24
C ARG A 43 3.87 -10.44 2.48
N ARG A 44 4.07 -9.67 1.42
CA ARG A 44 5.33 -9.49 0.70
C ARG A 44 5.77 -8.03 0.82
N LEU A 45 7.07 -7.81 0.76
CA LEU A 45 7.61 -6.49 0.47
C LEU A 45 7.52 -6.24 -1.04
N THR A 46 6.55 -5.45 -1.46
CA THR A 46 6.39 -5.04 -2.85
C THR A 46 7.02 -3.67 -3.05
N VAL A 47 7.89 -3.55 -4.05
CA VAL A 47 8.58 -2.30 -4.38
C VAL A 47 8.08 -1.80 -5.73
N PHE A 48 7.58 -0.58 -5.77
CA PHE A 48 7.23 0.12 -7.01
C PHE A 48 8.42 0.97 -7.46
N THR A 49 8.96 0.66 -8.64
CA THR A 49 10.12 1.34 -9.22
C THR A 49 9.80 1.88 -10.61
N GLY A 50 10.63 2.81 -11.10
CA GLY A 50 10.46 3.49 -12.38
C GLY A 50 10.85 4.97 -12.33
N VAL A 51 10.99 5.59 -13.50
CA VAL A 51 11.38 7.00 -13.66
C VAL A 51 10.40 7.98 -12.99
N SER A 52 10.86 9.20 -12.71
CA SER A 52 9.97 10.26 -12.21
C SER A 52 8.78 10.47 -13.16
N GLY A 53 7.58 10.70 -12.62
CA GLY A 53 6.36 10.88 -13.42
C GLY A 53 5.75 9.60 -14.01
N SER A 54 6.32 8.41 -13.77
CA SER A 54 5.80 7.15 -14.33
C SER A 54 4.44 6.67 -13.76
N GLY A 55 3.83 7.42 -12.83
CA GLY A 55 2.55 7.06 -12.21
C GLY A 55 2.63 6.23 -10.93
N LYS A 56 3.84 5.94 -10.39
CA LYS A 56 3.99 5.18 -9.12
C LYS A 56 3.17 5.77 -7.97
N SER A 57 3.31 7.08 -7.75
CA SER A 57 2.59 7.78 -6.68
C SER A 57 1.09 7.83 -6.96
N SER A 58 0.70 7.98 -8.24
CA SER A 58 -0.70 7.92 -8.65
C SER A 58 -1.34 6.58 -8.30
N LEU A 59 -0.63 5.47 -8.55
CA LEU A 59 -1.10 4.12 -8.23
C LEU A 59 -1.11 3.86 -6.72
N VAL A 60 0.00 4.13 -6.02
CA VAL A 60 0.14 3.76 -4.60
C VAL A 60 -0.66 4.70 -3.69
N PHE A 61 -0.48 6.01 -3.83
CA PHE A 61 -1.06 6.98 -2.90
C PHE A 61 -2.45 7.44 -3.35
N ASN A 62 -2.58 7.85 -4.61
CA ASN A 62 -3.83 8.45 -5.10
C ASN A 62 -4.91 7.42 -5.46
N THR A 63 -4.54 6.15 -5.66
CA THR A 63 -5.50 5.07 -5.96
C THR A 63 -5.65 4.13 -4.76
N ILE A 64 -4.61 3.34 -4.44
CA ILE A 64 -4.70 2.28 -3.42
C ILE A 64 -4.92 2.85 -2.02
N ALA A 65 -4.05 3.78 -1.59
CA ALA A 65 -4.15 4.34 -0.23
C ALA A 65 -5.37 5.26 -0.08
N ALA A 66 -5.70 6.03 -1.12
CA ALA A 66 -6.90 6.87 -1.14
C ALA A 66 -8.19 6.03 -0.95
N GLU A 67 -8.35 4.93 -1.69
CA GLU A 67 -9.53 4.08 -1.52
C GLU A 67 -9.56 3.40 -0.15
N SER A 68 -8.42 2.94 0.35
CA SER A 68 -8.33 2.36 1.70
C SER A 68 -8.75 3.37 2.77
N GLN A 69 -8.28 4.62 2.69
CA GLN A 69 -8.68 5.68 3.61
C GLN A 69 -10.17 6.01 3.48
N ARG A 70 -10.71 6.06 2.26
CA ARG A 70 -12.13 6.30 2.00
C ARG A 70 -13.00 5.23 2.66
N LEU A 71 -12.64 3.96 2.49
CA LEU A 71 -13.35 2.82 3.11
C LEU A 71 -13.28 2.86 4.64
N ILE A 72 -12.14 3.25 5.22
CA ILE A 72 -12.03 3.44 6.68
C ILE A 72 -12.94 4.59 7.12
N ASN A 73 -13.00 5.68 6.36
CA ASN A 73 -13.82 6.83 6.71
C ASN A 73 -15.32 6.49 6.74
N GLU A 74 -15.76 5.56 5.89
CA GLU A 74 -17.14 5.05 5.88
C GLU A 74 -17.51 4.28 7.16
N THR A 75 -16.53 3.83 7.94
CA THR A 75 -16.77 3.13 9.22
C THR A 75 -17.06 4.08 10.39
N TYR A 76 -16.78 5.40 10.26
CA TYR A 76 -17.14 6.38 11.28
C TYR A 76 -18.64 6.65 11.32
N SER A 77 -19.13 7.21 12.43
CA SER A 77 -20.53 7.60 12.54
C SER A 77 -20.89 8.73 11.57
N ALA A 78 -22.14 8.78 11.11
CA ALA A 78 -22.62 9.83 10.22
C ALA A 78 -22.39 11.25 10.78
N PHE A 79 -22.45 11.41 12.11
CA PHE A 79 -22.11 12.66 12.78
C PHE A 79 -20.66 13.09 12.52
N VAL A 80 -19.70 12.17 12.69
CA VAL A 80 -18.28 12.46 12.44
C VAL A 80 -18.03 12.67 10.95
N GLN A 81 -18.63 11.85 10.08
CA GLN A 81 -18.50 11.97 8.63
C GLN A 81 -18.88 13.35 8.11
N GLY A 82 -19.86 14.04 8.73
CA GLY A 82 -20.25 15.41 8.37
C GLY A 82 -19.13 16.45 8.54
N PHE A 83 -18.10 16.16 9.32
CA PHE A 83 -16.92 17.01 9.53
C PHE A 83 -15.68 16.52 8.79
N MET A 84 -15.74 15.35 8.16
CA MET A 84 -14.60 14.77 7.45
C MET A 84 -14.50 15.34 6.03
N PRO A 85 -13.28 15.50 5.50
CA PRO A 85 -13.10 15.88 4.10
C PRO A 85 -13.75 14.84 3.19
N THR A 86 -14.55 15.30 2.23
CA THR A 86 -15.12 14.43 1.20
C THR A 86 -13.99 13.95 0.30
N GLN A 87 -13.66 12.66 0.40
CA GLN A 87 -12.67 12.04 -0.48
C GLN A 87 -13.39 11.55 -1.74
N ALA A 88 -12.98 12.07 -2.90
CA ALA A 88 -13.45 11.54 -4.17
C ALA A 88 -13.00 10.07 -4.30
N ARG A 89 -13.85 9.24 -4.89
CA ARG A 89 -13.44 7.88 -5.29
C ARG A 89 -12.34 8.01 -6.35
N PRO A 90 -11.23 7.27 -6.22
CA PRO A 90 -10.21 7.24 -7.27
C PRO A 90 -10.77 6.62 -8.54
N GLU A 91 -10.23 7.02 -9.70
CA GLU A 91 -10.65 6.45 -10.99
C GLU A 91 -10.05 5.05 -11.19
N VAL A 92 -10.80 4.02 -10.80
CA VAL A 92 -10.46 2.60 -10.91
C VAL A 92 -11.73 1.77 -11.10
N ASP A 93 -11.68 0.69 -11.90
CA ASP A 93 -12.84 -0.17 -12.15
C ASP A 93 -13.08 -1.17 -11.02
N VAL A 94 -12.01 -1.86 -10.61
CA VAL A 94 -12.05 -2.85 -9.52
C VAL A 94 -10.88 -2.62 -8.59
N LEU A 95 -11.16 -2.52 -7.30
CA LEU A 95 -10.14 -2.47 -6.26
C LEU A 95 -10.54 -3.36 -5.09
N GLU A 96 -9.96 -4.56 -5.05
CA GLU A 96 -10.34 -5.64 -4.15
C GLU A 96 -9.19 -6.10 -3.26
N GLY A 97 -9.56 -6.74 -2.15
CA GLY A 97 -8.59 -7.29 -1.20
C GLY A 97 -7.83 -6.21 -0.43
N LEU A 98 -8.28 -4.94 -0.46
CA LEU A 98 -7.67 -3.88 0.32
C LEU A 98 -7.66 -4.18 1.83
N THR A 99 -6.57 -3.79 2.47
CA THR A 99 -6.46 -3.68 3.93
C THR A 99 -6.30 -2.20 4.29
N THR A 100 -6.48 -1.88 5.57
CA THR A 100 -6.18 -0.53 6.08
C THR A 100 -4.76 -0.12 5.72
N ALA A 101 -4.64 0.98 4.98
CA ALA A 101 -3.37 1.54 4.58
C ALA A 101 -2.86 2.48 5.68
N ILE A 102 -1.58 2.34 6.00
CA ILE A 102 -0.84 3.29 6.84
C ILE A 102 0.19 3.93 5.92
N ILE A 103 0.06 5.23 5.68
CA ILE A 103 0.98 5.98 4.83
C ILE A 103 2.13 6.47 5.72
N VAL A 104 3.35 6.12 5.32
CA VAL A 104 4.58 6.65 5.91
C VAL A 104 5.32 7.39 4.82
N ASP A 105 5.40 8.71 4.93
CA ASP A 105 6.03 9.59 3.94
C ASP A 105 7.08 10.51 4.59
N GLN A 106 7.48 11.55 3.86
CA GLN A 106 8.48 12.54 4.30
C GLN A 106 7.84 13.89 4.68
N GLN A 107 6.52 13.94 4.89
CA GLN A 107 5.88 15.17 5.37
C GLN A 107 6.45 15.54 6.74
N ARG A 108 6.70 16.84 6.93
CA ARG A 108 7.28 17.34 8.18
C ARG A 108 6.28 17.12 9.32
N LEU A 109 6.76 16.55 10.43
CA LEU A 109 6.04 16.60 11.69
C LEU A 109 5.84 18.06 12.11
N GLY A 110 4.71 18.34 12.78
CA GLY A 110 4.33 19.70 13.16
C GLY A 110 5.44 20.46 13.88
N ALA A 111 5.67 21.71 13.47
CA ALA A 111 6.76 22.56 13.95
C ALA A 111 6.41 23.30 15.25
N ASP A 112 5.89 22.60 16.26
CA ASP A 112 5.72 23.19 17.59
C ASP A 112 7.08 23.25 18.31
N PRO A 113 7.52 24.40 18.84
CA PRO A 113 8.80 24.51 19.56
C PRO A 113 8.94 23.58 20.77
N ARG A 114 7.83 23.07 21.31
CA ARG A 114 7.80 22.09 22.41
C ARG A 114 7.79 20.64 21.91
N SER A 115 7.69 20.42 20.60
CA SER A 115 7.75 19.10 19.99
C SER A 115 9.20 18.62 19.91
N THR A 116 9.48 17.50 20.56
CA THR A 116 10.78 16.82 20.56
C THR A 116 10.59 15.38 20.12
N VAL A 117 11.69 14.66 19.85
CA VAL A 117 11.62 13.21 19.57
C VAL A 117 10.94 12.46 20.74
N GLY A 118 11.23 12.84 21.99
CA GLY A 118 10.65 12.17 23.16
C GLY A 118 9.13 12.32 23.27
N THR A 119 8.58 13.48 22.87
CA THR A 119 7.12 13.69 22.82
C THR A 119 6.50 13.07 21.58
N ALA A 120 7.20 13.02 20.45
CA ALA A 120 6.68 12.42 19.22
C ALA A 120 6.57 10.89 19.28
N THR A 121 7.42 10.26 20.10
CA THR A 121 7.44 8.80 20.28
C THR A 121 6.79 8.33 21.58
N ASP A 122 6.20 9.24 22.37
CA ASP A 122 5.68 8.96 23.72
C ASP A 122 6.68 8.21 24.63
N ALA A 123 7.99 8.50 24.53
CA ALA A 123 9.02 7.71 25.22
C ALA A 123 9.06 7.89 26.75
N ASN A 124 8.37 8.89 27.28
CA ASN A 124 8.34 9.25 28.70
C ASN A 124 6.93 9.08 29.34
N ALA A 125 6.02 8.36 28.67
CA ALA A 125 4.68 8.06 29.18
C ALA A 125 4.68 6.80 30.07
#